data_AF-A0A6B1HFB3-F1
#
_entry.id   AF-A0A6B1HFB3-F1
#
_cell.length_a   1.000
_cell.length_b   1.000
_cell.length_c   1.000
_cell.angle_alpha   90.00
_cell.angle_beta   90.00
_cell.angle_gamma   90.00
#
_symmetry.space_group_name_H-M   'P 1'
#
loop_
_entity.id
_entity.type
_entity.pdbx_description
1 polymer ?
#
loop_
_entity_poly.entity_id
_entity_poly.type
_entity_poly.pdbx_seq_one_letter_code
_entity_poly.pdbx_strand_id
1 'polypeptide(L)'
;MKIQYHLEHHMYPAVPFYNLPKLRKAIEHDLPPATHGLVATWRELLALRKKCINDPTYRFVPECPAPTHRESSRSNRVPPAA
;
A
#
# COMPACT_ATOMS: atom_id res chain seq x y z
N MET A 1 3.19 19.67 8.52
CA MET A 1 4.51 19.05 8.31
C MET A 1 4.54 18.53 6.88
N LYS A 2 5.41 19.05 6.00
CA LYS A 2 5.43 18.73 4.56
C LYS A 2 6.30 17.49 4.37
N ILE A 3 5.70 16.30 4.39
CA ILE A 3 6.46 15.05 4.41
C ILE A 3 6.31 14.34 3.06
N GLN A 4 7.27 14.52 2.16
CA GLN A 4 7.61 13.42 1.24
C GLN A 4 8.04 12.27 2.16
N TYR A 5 7.50 11.06 1.98
CA TYR A 5 7.66 9.91 2.88
C TYR A 5 6.68 9.77 4.06
N HIS A 6 5.48 10.36 3.96
CA HIS A 6 4.50 10.32 5.05
C HIS A 6 4.01 8.90 5.37
N LEU A 7 3.83 8.08 4.33
CA LEU A 7 3.42 6.67 4.47
C LEU A 7 4.50 5.88 5.23
N GLU A 8 5.75 6.05 4.82
CA GLU A 8 6.93 5.36 5.34
C GLU A 8 7.18 5.73 6.80
N HIS A 9 6.96 7.01 7.16
CA HIS A 9 7.03 7.45 8.55
C HIS A 9 5.93 6.80 9.41
N HIS A 10 4.71 6.67 8.91
CA HIS A 10 3.62 6.01 9.65
C HIS A 10 3.79 4.49 9.74
N MET A 11 4.37 3.84 8.72
CA MET A 11 4.70 2.41 8.77
C MET A 11 5.88 2.11 9.70
N TYR A 12 6.89 2.98 9.72
CA TYR A 12 8.12 2.79 10.49
C TYR A 12 8.42 4.02 11.36
N PRO A 13 7.64 4.27 12.43
CA PRO A 13 7.76 5.48 13.26
C PRO A 13 9.10 5.59 14.00
N ALA A 14 9.79 4.47 14.21
CA ALA A 14 11.11 4.44 14.84
C ALA A 14 12.25 4.86 13.90
N VAL A 15 12.00 5.00 12.58
CA VAL A 15 13.04 5.37 11.61
C VAL A 15 13.17 6.90 11.54
N PRO A 16 14.38 7.45 11.74
CA PRO A 16 14.61 8.90 11.62
C PRO A 16 14.30 9.42 10.22
N PHE A 17 13.81 10.66 10.13
CA PHE A 17 13.39 11.30 8.87
C PHE A 17 14.45 11.25 7.75
N TYR A 18 15.71 11.45 8.09
CA TYR A 18 16.81 11.44 7.12
C TYR A 18 17.09 10.06 6.52
N ASN A 19 16.60 8.98 7.15
CA ASN A 19 16.72 7.61 6.65
C ASN A 19 15.51 7.16 5.84
N LEU A 20 14.42 7.93 5.78
CA LEU A 20 13.21 7.58 5.02
C LEU A 20 13.46 7.38 3.51
N PRO A 21 14.33 8.15 2.83
CA PRO A 21 14.66 7.86 1.42
C PRO A 21 15.34 6.50 1.23
N LYS A 22 16.17 6.07 2.20
CA LYS A 22 16.82 4.75 2.17
C LYS A 22 15.79 3.64 2.40
N LEU A 23 14.88 3.86 3.35
CA LEU A 23 13.76 2.97 3.61
C LEU A 23 12.88 2.80 2.36
N ARG A 24 12.49 3.90 1.69
CA ARG A 24 11.67 3.86 0.46
C ARG A 24 12.29 2.99 -0.63
N LYS A 25 13.62 3.01 -0.78
CA LYS A 25 14.32 2.13 -1.73
C LYS A 25 14.28 0.66 -1.30
N ALA A 26 14.39 0.39 0.01
CA ALA A 26 14.35 -0.96 0.54
C ALA A 26 12.97 -1.62 0.37
N ILE A 27 11.89 -0.86 0.60
CA ILE A 27 10.49 -1.37 0.51
C ILE A 27 9.82 -1.12 -0.85
N GLU A 28 10.55 -0.60 -1.84
CA GLU A 28 10.01 -0.25 -3.16
C GLU A 28 9.32 -1.43 -3.85
N HIS A 29 9.80 -2.65 -3.59
CA HIS A 29 9.27 -3.89 -4.15
C HIS A 29 7.95 -4.35 -3.52
N ASP A 30 7.59 -3.84 -2.34
CA ASP A 30 6.33 -4.17 -1.64
C ASP A 30 5.25 -3.10 -1.85
N LEU A 31 5.61 -1.97 -2.44
CA LEU A 31 4.71 -0.83 -2.62
C LEU A 31 4.00 -0.91 -3.98
N PRO A 32 2.71 -0.53 -4.05
CA PRO A 32 2.04 -0.35 -5.33
C PRO A 32 2.72 0.79 -6.12
N PRO A 33 2.64 0.76 -7.46
CA PRO A 33 3.25 1.78 -8.30
C PRO A 33 2.68 3.17 -7.97
N ALA A 34 3.55 4.09 -7.55
CA ALA A 34 3.15 5.45 -7.22
C ALA A 34 3.05 6.31 -8.48
N THR A 35 1.96 7.09 -8.62
CA THR A 35 1.87 8.09 -9.69
C THR A 35 2.90 9.20 -9.48
N HIS A 36 3.65 9.53 -10.52
CA HIS A 36 4.61 10.63 -10.48
C HIS A 36 3.99 11.96 -10.89
N GLY A 37 3.94 12.90 -9.94
CA GLY A 37 3.50 14.27 -10.17
C GLY A 37 1.99 14.47 -10.06
N LEU A 38 1.60 15.73 -9.83
CA LEU A 38 0.21 16.10 -9.50
C LEU A 38 -0.77 15.73 -10.63
N VAL A 39 -0.41 15.99 -11.89
CA VAL A 39 -1.31 15.80 -13.03
C VAL A 39 -1.69 14.32 -13.21
N ALA A 40 -0.72 13.41 -13.06
CA ALA A 40 -0.95 11.97 -13.16
C ALA A 40 -1.92 11.49 -12.05
N THR A 41 -1.65 11.90 -10.80
CA THR A 41 -2.50 11.58 -9.65
C THR A 41 -3.92 12.11 -9.83
N TRP A 42 -4.08 13.37 -10.28
CA TRP A 42 -5.40 13.96 -10.50
C TRP A 42 -6.18 13.26 -11.60
N ARG A 43 -5.52 12.84 -12.69
CA ARG A 43 -6.17 12.11 -13.79
C ARG A 43 -6.72 10.76 -13.32
N GLU A 44 -5.93 10.02 -12.55
CA GLU A 44 -6.37 8.74 -11.98
C GLU A 44 -7.51 8.93 -10.97
N LEU A 45 -7.37 9.90 -10.06
CA LEU A 45 -8.40 10.23 -9.07
C LEU A 45 -9.74 10.60 -9.72
N LEU A 46 -9.72 11.42 -10.77
CA LEU A 46 -10.93 11.80 -11.50
C LEU A 46 -11.57 10.60 -12.22
N ALA A 47 -10.76 9.68 -12.78
CA ALA A 47 -11.27 8.46 -13.42
C ALA A 47 -11.92 7.52 -12.39
N LEU A 48 -11.27 7.33 -11.23
CA LEU A 48 -11.82 6.53 -10.13
C LEU A 48 -13.11 7.15 -9.58
N ARG A 49 -13.12 8.47 -9.38
CA ARG A 49 -14.30 9.18 -8.91
C ARG A 49 -15.49 8.99 -9.85
N LYS A 50 -15.30 9.05 -11.17
CA LYS A 50 -16.36 8.79 -12.15
C LYS A 50 -16.92 7.37 -12.01
N LYS A 51 -16.05 6.37 -11.82
CA LYS A 51 -16.47 4.97 -11.61
C LYS A 51 -17.26 4.80 -10.32
N CYS A 52 -16.80 5.37 -9.20
CA CYS A 52 -17.52 5.35 -7.92
C CYS A 52 -18.88 6.06 -7.97
N ILE A 53 -19.01 7.14 -8.76
CA ILE A 53 -20.30 7.85 -8.92
C ILE A 53 -21.28 7.00 -9.74
N ASN A 54 -20.81 6.35 -10.78
CA ASN A 54 -21.65 5.51 -11.64
C ASN A 54 -22.02 4.18 -10.99
N ASP A 55 -21.16 3.65 -10.13
CA ASP A 55 -21.36 2.39 -9.41
C ASP A 55 -20.96 2.56 -7.93
N PRO A 56 -21.93 2.68 -7.01
CA PRO A 56 -21.67 2.80 -5.57
C PRO A 56 -20.97 1.59 -4.95
N THR A 57 -21.00 0.43 -5.62
CA THR A 57 -20.33 -0.80 -5.15
C THR A 57 -18.89 -0.91 -5.64
N TYR A 58 -18.48 -0.05 -6.57
CA TYR A 58 -17.14 -0.06 -7.13
C TYR A 58 -16.08 0.28 -6.07
N ARG A 59 -15.19 -0.69 -5.81
CA ARG A 59 -14.02 -0.54 -4.96
C ARG A 59 -12.76 -0.62 -5.81
N PHE A 60 -11.94 0.40 -5.78
CA PHE A 60 -10.59 0.32 -6.34
C PHE A 60 -9.68 -0.45 -5.39
N VAL A 61 -9.09 -1.53 -5.89
CA VAL A 61 -8.07 -2.30 -5.19
C VAL A 61 -6.79 -2.18 -6.02
N PRO A 62 -5.77 -1.45 -5.53
CA PRO A 62 -4.50 -1.36 -6.23
C PRO A 62 -3.83 -2.73 -6.28
N GLU A 63 -3.22 -3.05 -7.42
CA GLU A 63 -2.41 -4.26 -7.56
C GLU A 63 -1.13 -4.09 -6.72
N CYS A 64 -1.05 -4.84 -5.63
CA CYS A 64 0.16 -4.93 -4.83
C CYS A 64 1.09 -5.97 -5.48
N PRO A 65 2.39 -5.68 -5.65
CA PRO A 65 3.35 -6.69 -6.06
C PRO A 65 3.27 -7.92 -5.14
N ALA A 66 3.39 -9.11 -5.73
CA ALA A 66 3.27 -10.35 -4.97
C ALA A 66 4.35 -10.40 -3.87
N PRO A 67 4.01 -10.77 -2.63
CA PRO A 67 4.98 -10.83 -1.54
C PRO A 67 6.08 -11.83 -1.91
N THR A 68 7.33 -11.36 -1.89
CA THR A 68 8.53 -12.16 -2.19
C THR A 68 8.86 -13.18 -1.09
N HIS A 69 8.18 -13.14 0.06
CA HIS A 69 8.30 -14.13 1.13
C HIS A 69 7.12 -15.12 1.13
N ARG A 70 7.35 -16.31 0.55
CA ARG A 70 6.54 -17.52 0.79
C ARG A 70 7.05 -18.28 2.04
N GLU A 71 6.17 -19.13 2.58
CA GLU A 71 6.26 -20.03 3.76
C GLU A 71 5.99 -19.41 5.15
N SER A 72 5.22 -20.03 6.07
CA SER A 72 4.58 -21.36 6.10
C SER A 72 3.50 -21.43 7.21
N SER A 73 2.47 -22.25 6.97
CA SER A 73 1.69 -23.00 7.99
C SER A 73 1.17 -22.29 9.25
N ARG A 74 -0.12 -21.93 9.26
CA ARG A 74 -1.00 -22.22 10.41
C ARG A 74 -2.17 -23.07 9.95
N SER A 75 -1.90 -24.38 9.90
CA SER A 75 -2.93 -25.42 10.01
C SER A 75 -3.68 -25.18 11.31
N ASN A 76 -4.82 -24.51 11.25
CA ASN A 76 -5.70 -24.37 12.41
C ASN A 76 -6.39 -25.72 12.63
N ARG A 77 -5.73 -26.61 13.39
CA ARG A 77 -6.35 -27.81 13.95
C ARG A 77 -7.40 -27.35 14.95
N VAL A 78 -8.67 -27.59 14.64
CA VAL A 78 -9.75 -27.52 15.63
C VAL A 78 -9.60 -28.74 16.54
N PRO A 79 -9.42 -28.62 17.86
CA PRO A 79 -9.50 -29.77 18.76
C PRO A 79 -10.97 -30.22 18.88
N PRO A 80 -11.27 -31.54 18.90
CA PRO A 80 -12.62 -32.02 19.16
C PRO A 80 -13.02 -31.68 20.60
N ALA A 81 -14.22 -31.12 20.76
CA ALA A 81 -14.82 -30.88 22.06
C ALA A 81 -15.03 -32.24 22.78
N ALA A 82 -14.58 -32.30 24.03
CA ALA A 82 -14.81 -33.40 24.95
C ALA A 82 -16.25 -33.38 25.50
#